data_AF-A0A6V7MCT8-F1
#
_entry.id   AF-A0A6V7MCT8-F1
#
_cell.length_a   1.000
_cell.length_b   1.000
_cell.length_c   1.000
_cell.angle_alpha   90.00
_cell.angle_beta   90.00
_cell.angle_gamma   90.00
#
_symmetry.space_group_name_H-M   'P 1'
#
loop_
_entity.id
_entity.type
_entity.pdbx_description
1 polymer ?
#
loop_
_entity_poly.entity_id
_entity_poly.type
_entity_poly.pdbx_seq_one_letter_code
_entity_poly.pdbx_strand_id
1 'polypeptide(L)'
;FQRTGAGTTARPRTGPRPMTAVRGAGYTSSSRQVTFDPLNMGTNGRGPAPPLESVKEDTPEEKIKVAEQKIMQLIESSAEAALDNDVRVALERAREASSRERVLIRLQEHAGLSESHNVDLTFGVLFNLALQYTSNEMYTEAIATYQAITRNRMFPNSARLKVNMGNIYVKIGQLSQ
;
A
#
# COMPACT_ATOMS: atom_id res chain seq x y z
N PHE A 1 46.64 55.31 26.01
CA PHE A 1 46.99 56.54 25.27
C PHE A 1 47.06 56.24 23.77
N GLN A 2 47.07 57.29 22.94
CA GLN A 2 46.90 57.32 21.47
C GLN A 2 47.67 56.23 20.67
N ARG A 3 47.18 55.65 19.55
CA ARG A 3 46.62 56.16 18.25
C ARG A 3 47.68 56.68 17.24
N THR A 4 47.36 56.45 15.95
CA THR A 4 48.05 56.81 14.67
C THR A 4 49.28 55.97 14.30
N GLY A 5 49.63 55.72 13.02
CA GLY A 5 48.96 55.98 11.72
C GLY A 5 49.89 55.47 10.59
N ALA A 6 49.44 54.62 9.66
CA ALA A 6 48.84 54.97 8.36
C ALA A 6 49.84 55.32 7.23
N GLY A 7 49.77 54.58 6.11
CA GLY A 7 50.49 54.81 4.84
C GLY A 7 50.24 53.63 3.87
N THR A 8 49.22 53.70 2.98
CA THR A 8 49.35 53.98 1.51
C THR A 8 50.15 52.91 0.74
N THR A 9 49.75 52.30 -0.38
CA THR A 9 48.65 52.51 -1.37
C THR A 9 48.58 51.24 -2.26
N ALA A 10 47.60 50.93 -3.13
CA ALA A 10 46.36 51.56 -3.63
C ALA A 10 45.37 50.47 -4.13
N ARG A 11 44.25 50.89 -4.75
CA ARG A 11 43.40 50.06 -5.65
C ARG A 11 43.86 50.22 -7.11
N PRO A 12 43.63 49.22 -7.99
CA PRO A 12 42.61 49.50 -9.03
C PRO A 12 41.80 48.29 -9.55
N ARG A 13 40.67 48.66 -10.18
CA ARG A 13 39.92 47.95 -11.24
C ARG A 13 39.13 46.68 -10.90
N THR A 14 37.82 46.87 -10.99
CA THR A 14 36.77 45.90 -11.27
C THR A 14 37.14 44.92 -12.40
N GLY A 15 37.31 43.63 -12.06
CA GLY A 15 37.18 42.53 -13.01
C GLY A 15 35.76 41.94 -12.96
N PRO A 16 35.20 41.45 -14.07
CA PRO A 16 33.88 40.83 -14.06
C PRO A 16 33.91 39.55 -13.22
N ARG A 17 33.02 39.47 -12.23
CA ARG A 17 32.76 38.21 -11.52
C ARG A 17 32.24 37.19 -12.54
N PRO A 18 32.59 35.90 -12.47
CA PRO A 18 32.07 34.91 -13.39
C PRO A 18 30.54 34.83 -13.22
N MET A 19 29.80 35.37 -14.19
CA MET A 19 28.37 35.09 -14.31
C MET A 19 28.24 33.65 -14.77
N THR A 20 27.80 32.77 -13.88
CA THR A 20 27.18 31.51 -14.28
C THR A 20 25.95 31.87 -15.13
N ALA A 21 26.08 31.75 -16.44
CA ALA A 21 24.98 32.02 -17.35
C ALA A 21 23.83 31.04 -17.03
N VAL A 22 22.77 31.55 -16.38
CA VAL A 22 21.49 30.84 -16.28
C VAL A 22 20.86 30.87 -17.66
N ARG A 23 21.41 30.04 -18.55
CA ARG A 23 20.88 29.82 -19.89
C ARG A 23 19.65 28.94 -19.71
N GLY A 24 18.48 29.57 -19.70
CA GLY A 24 17.21 28.86 -19.56
C GLY A 24 17.13 27.71 -20.56
N ALA A 25 16.68 26.55 -20.10
CA ALA A 25 16.41 25.42 -20.98
C ALA A 25 15.43 25.87 -22.09
N GLY A 26 15.77 25.55 -23.34
CA GLY A 26 15.19 26.18 -24.54
C GLY A 26 13.76 25.75 -24.86
N TYR A 27 12.80 26.06 -23.99
CA TYR A 27 11.37 25.91 -24.26
C TYR A 27 10.86 27.06 -25.13
N THR A 28 11.26 27.08 -26.41
CA THR A 28 10.72 28.02 -27.40
C THR A 28 9.35 27.53 -27.87
N SER A 29 8.29 28.01 -27.23
CA SER A 29 6.90 27.73 -27.62
C SER A 29 6.47 28.59 -28.82
N SER A 30 7.09 28.38 -29.98
CA SER A 30 6.51 28.81 -31.27
C SER A 30 7.09 28.08 -32.48
N SER A 31 6.17 27.57 -33.30
CA SER A 31 6.27 27.25 -34.73
C SER A 31 7.66 27.15 -35.39
N ARG A 32 8.03 25.90 -35.71
CA ARG A 32 8.41 25.47 -37.07
C ARG A 32 9.54 26.28 -37.75
N GLN A 33 10.80 25.99 -37.40
CA GLN A 33 11.89 25.86 -38.38
C GLN A 33 13.11 25.16 -37.75
N VAL A 34 13.25 23.86 -37.99
CA VAL A 34 14.53 23.14 -37.86
C VAL A 34 14.82 22.53 -39.22
N THR A 35 15.90 22.99 -39.85
CA THR A 35 16.30 22.57 -41.19
C THR A 35 16.78 21.12 -41.18
N PHE A 36 16.40 20.38 -42.22
CA PHE A 36 16.70 18.96 -42.42
C PHE A 36 18.14 18.79 -42.93
N ASP A 37 18.96 18.00 -42.23
CA ASP A 37 20.33 17.66 -42.62
C ASP A 37 20.40 16.17 -43.04
N PRO A 38 20.68 15.87 -44.33
CA PRO A 38 20.49 14.53 -44.90
C PRO A 38 21.71 13.59 -44.77
N LEU A 39 22.76 13.91 -44.00
CA LEU A 39 23.98 13.09 -43.92
C LEU A 39 24.17 12.32 -42.60
N ASN A 40 23.17 11.48 -42.30
CA ASN A 40 23.38 10.13 -41.72
C ASN A 40 23.65 9.96 -40.20
N MET A 41 22.97 10.72 -39.31
CA MET A 41 22.87 10.33 -37.89
C MET A 41 21.54 10.70 -37.20
N GLY A 42 20.45 10.84 -37.96
CA GLY A 42 19.12 11.21 -37.43
C GLY A 42 18.06 10.10 -37.46
N THR A 43 18.31 8.99 -38.15
CA THR A 43 17.27 8.06 -38.62
C THR A 43 16.76 7.04 -37.60
N ASN A 44 17.50 6.75 -36.53
CA ASN A 44 17.15 5.68 -35.57
C ASN A 44 16.78 6.18 -34.15
N GLY A 45 16.66 7.49 -33.93
CA GLY A 45 16.60 8.06 -32.56
C GLY A 45 15.41 8.96 -32.22
N ARG A 46 14.51 9.27 -33.17
CA ARG A 46 13.40 10.23 -32.97
C ARG A 46 12.09 9.78 -33.64
N GLY A 47 11.68 8.54 -33.38
CA GLY A 47 10.27 8.19 -33.50
C GLY A 47 9.44 8.88 -32.40
N PRO A 48 8.10 8.83 -32.47
CA PRO A 48 7.27 8.95 -31.26
C PRO A 48 7.81 8.01 -30.17
N ALA A 49 7.65 8.37 -28.90
CA ALA A 49 7.97 7.45 -27.81
C ALA A 49 7.30 6.10 -28.08
N PRO A 50 7.98 4.95 -27.86
CA PRO A 50 7.36 3.64 -28.01
C PRO A 50 6.01 3.64 -27.27
N PRO A 51 4.93 3.11 -27.88
CA PRO A 51 3.65 2.99 -27.19
C PRO A 51 3.88 2.37 -25.81
N LEU A 52 3.32 2.98 -24.77
CA LEU A 52 3.32 2.41 -23.43
C LEU A 52 2.94 0.95 -23.54
N GLU A 53 3.82 0.04 -23.09
CA GLU A 53 3.50 -1.39 -23.10
C GLU A 53 2.16 -1.56 -22.40
N SER A 54 1.17 -2.08 -23.12
CA SER A 54 -0.14 -2.35 -22.54
C SER A 54 0.07 -3.19 -21.29
N VAL A 55 -0.34 -2.67 -20.14
CA VAL A 55 -0.21 -3.34 -18.84
C VAL A 55 -0.66 -4.79 -19.04
N LYS A 56 0.24 -5.75 -18.85
CA LYS A 56 -0.07 -7.15 -19.04
C LYS A 56 -1.02 -7.57 -17.92
N GLU A 57 -2.32 -7.47 -18.17
CA GLU A 57 -3.40 -7.81 -17.23
C GLU A 57 -3.34 -9.27 -16.73
N ASP A 58 -2.47 -10.09 -17.34
CA ASP A 58 -2.27 -11.50 -17.03
C ASP A 58 -1.16 -11.82 -16.02
N THR A 59 -0.43 -10.84 -15.47
CA THR A 59 0.61 -11.12 -14.46
C THR A 59 0.03 -11.73 -13.18
N PRO A 60 0.75 -12.65 -12.49
CA PRO A 60 0.27 -13.24 -11.24
C PRO A 60 0.09 -12.18 -10.14
N GLU A 61 0.91 -11.13 -10.13
CA GLU A 61 0.83 -10.01 -9.18
C GLU A 61 -0.48 -9.23 -9.31
N GLU A 62 -0.94 -8.94 -10.53
CA GLU A 62 -2.21 -8.21 -10.72
C GLU A 62 -3.41 -9.12 -10.38
N LYS A 63 -3.32 -10.43 -10.66
CA LYS A 63 -4.33 -11.42 -10.24
C LYS A 63 -4.44 -11.53 -8.72
N ILE A 64 -3.31 -11.48 -8.01
CA ILE A 64 -3.22 -11.41 -6.54
C ILE A 64 -3.89 -10.11 -6.06
N LYS A 65 -3.50 -8.96 -6.60
CA LYS A 65 -4.05 -7.64 -6.23
C LYS A 65 -5.56 -7.51 -6.45
N VAL A 66 -6.09 -8.04 -7.56
CA VAL A 66 -7.53 -8.10 -7.84
C VAL A 66 -8.25 -9.04 -6.87
N ALA A 67 -7.61 -10.14 -6.44
CA ALA A 67 -8.17 -11.03 -5.42
C ALA A 67 -8.17 -10.37 -4.03
N GLU A 68 -7.12 -9.64 -3.65
CA GLU A 68 -7.07 -8.85 -2.41
C GLU A 68 -8.20 -7.81 -2.34
N GLN A 69 -8.41 -7.04 -3.41
CA GLN A 69 -9.52 -6.08 -3.51
C GLN A 69 -10.89 -6.75 -3.34
N LYS A 70 -11.10 -7.92 -3.96
CA LYS A 70 -12.35 -8.68 -3.83
C LYS A 70 -12.56 -9.26 -2.43
N ILE A 71 -11.48 -9.54 -1.68
CA ILE A 71 -11.57 -9.95 -0.28
C ILE A 71 -11.93 -8.74 0.60
N MET A 72 -11.33 -7.57 0.36
CA MET A 72 -11.67 -6.34 1.08
C MET A 72 -13.14 -5.95 0.90
N GLN A 73 -13.66 -6.01 -0.33
CA GLN A 73 -15.08 -5.76 -0.62
C GLN A 73 -16.03 -6.71 0.15
N LEU A 74 -15.64 -7.95 0.39
CA LEU A 74 -16.41 -8.90 1.21
C LEU A 74 -16.34 -8.57 2.71
N ILE A 75 -15.22 -8.02 3.20
CA ILE A 75 -15.10 -7.51 4.57
C ILE A 75 -16.00 -6.28 4.75
N GLU A 76 -15.94 -5.32 3.83
CA GLU A 76 -16.78 -4.12 3.82
C GLU A 76 -18.27 -4.49 3.79
N SER A 77 -18.70 -5.33 2.84
CA SER A 77 -20.09 -5.80 2.75
C SER A 77 -20.54 -6.63 3.96
N SER A 78 -19.62 -7.35 4.62
CA SER A 78 -19.89 -8.06 5.87
C SER A 78 -20.11 -7.09 7.04
N ALA A 79 -19.35 -6.00 7.10
CA ALA A 79 -19.51 -4.95 8.10
C ALA A 79 -20.80 -4.14 7.88
N GLU A 80 -21.15 -3.82 6.63
CA GLU A 80 -22.44 -3.19 6.26
C GLU A 80 -23.63 -4.04 6.72
N ALA A 81 -23.66 -5.32 6.37
CA ALA A 81 -24.73 -6.22 6.80
C ALA A 81 -24.81 -6.35 8.34
N ALA A 82 -23.68 -6.27 9.05
CA ALA A 82 -23.66 -6.27 10.52
C ALA A 82 -24.22 -4.96 11.11
N LEU A 83 -24.02 -3.81 10.46
CA LEU A 83 -24.64 -2.53 10.87
C LEU A 83 -26.16 -2.54 10.66
N ASP A 84 -26.63 -3.17 9.57
CA ASP A 84 -28.05 -3.38 9.28
C ASP A 84 -28.70 -4.48 10.16
N ASN A 85 -27.92 -5.10 11.05
CA ASN A 85 -28.31 -6.23 11.92
C ASN A 85 -28.68 -7.54 11.18
N ASP A 86 -28.36 -7.69 9.89
CA ASP A 86 -28.40 -8.99 9.21
C ASP A 86 -27.13 -9.80 9.52
N VAL A 87 -27.09 -10.29 10.76
CA VAL A 87 -25.97 -11.08 11.31
C VAL A 87 -25.69 -12.34 10.48
N ARG A 88 -26.70 -12.89 9.78
CA ARG A 88 -26.56 -14.10 8.96
C ARG A 88 -25.83 -13.79 7.66
N VAL A 89 -26.23 -12.74 6.93
CA VAL A 89 -25.54 -12.31 5.70
C VAL A 89 -24.13 -11.81 6.04
N ALA A 90 -23.96 -11.10 7.16
CA ALA A 90 -22.65 -10.67 7.64
C ALA A 90 -21.68 -11.85 7.82
N LEU A 91 -22.14 -12.94 8.47
CA LEU A 91 -21.34 -14.16 8.66
C LEU A 91 -21.06 -14.91 7.36
N GLU A 92 -22.03 -14.99 6.44
CA GLU A 92 -21.85 -15.60 5.13
C GLU A 92 -20.71 -14.91 4.35
N ARG A 93 -20.74 -13.58 4.28
CA ARG A 93 -19.70 -12.77 3.61
C ARG A 93 -18.33 -12.89 4.28
N ALA A 94 -18.28 -12.95 5.62
CA ALA A 94 -17.03 -13.17 6.35
C ALA A 94 -16.42 -14.55 6.08
N ARG A 95 -17.26 -15.60 6.00
CA ARG A 95 -16.82 -16.96 5.63
C ARG A 95 -16.35 -17.04 4.18
N GLU A 96 -17.03 -16.35 3.26
CA GLU A 96 -16.59 -16.26 1.86
C GLU A 96 -15.23 -15.56 1.75
N ALA A 97 -15.02 -14.43 2.47
CA ALA A 97 -13.75 -13.73 2.53
C ALA A 97 -12.61 -14.66 2.98
N SER A 98 -12.79 -15.43 4.07
CA SER A 98 -11.78 -16.39 4.55
C SER A 98 -11.55 -17.58 3.61
N SER A 99 -12.58 -18.01 2.87
CA SER A 99 -12.41 -19.02 1.83
C SER A 99 -11.54 -18.50 0.68
N ARG A 100 -11.82 -17.29 0.19
CA ARG A 100 -11.04 -16.64 -0.88
C ARG A 100 -9.62 -16.30 -0.45
N GLU A 101 -9.42 -15.87 0.79
CA GLU A 101 -8.10 -15.62 1.38
C GLU A 101 -7.23 -16.89 1.38
N ARG A 102 -7.77 -18.04 1.76
CA ARG A 102 -7.06 -19.34 1.67
C ARG A 102 -6.71 -19.74 0.24
N VAL A 103 -7.49 -19.30 -0.75
CA VAL A 103 -7.15 -19.48 -2.18
C VAL A 103 -6.05 -18.51 -2.58
N LEU A 104 -6.10 -17.25 -2.13
CA LEU A 104 -5.07 -16.23 -2.38
C LEU A 104 -3.69 -16.63 -1.85
N ILE A 105 -3.61 -17.11 -0.60
CA ILE A 105 -2.35 -17.57 0.01
C ILE A 105 -1.72 -18.67 -0.84
N ARG A 106 -2.52 -19.67 -1.26
CA ARG A 106 -2.05 -20.73 -2.16
C ARG A 106 -1.63 -20.20 -3.53
N LEU A 107 -2.33 -19.22 -4.09
CA LEU A 107 -1.94 -18.58 -5.35
C LEU A 107 -0.59 -17.86 -5.21
N GLN A 108 -0.36 -17.13 -4.12
CA GLN A 108 0.91 -16.49 -3.79
C GLN A 108 2.04 -17.53 -3.66
N GLU A 109 1.80 -18.65 -2.97
CA GLU A 109 2.76 -19.77 -2.87
C GLU A 109 3.12 -20.36 -4.23
N HIS A 110 2.14 -20.65 -5.09
CA HIS A 110 2.38 -21.23 -6.42
C HIS A 110 3.08 -20.25 -7.38
N ALA A 111 2.90 -18.95 -7.18
CA ALA A 111 3.59 -17.90 -7.93
C ALA A 111 5.00 -17.58 -7.38
N GLY A 112 5.41 -18.15 -6.24
CA GLY A 112 6.68 -17.82 -5.59
C GLY A 112 6.69 -16.45 -4.88
N LEU A 113 5.51 -15.91 -4.58
CA LEU A 113 5.30 -14.55 -4.05
C LEU A 113 4.97 -14.52 -2.54
N SER A 114 5.18 -15.61 -1.81
CA SER A 114 4.83 -15.75 -0.38
C SER A 114 5.41 -14.66 0.54
N GLU A 115 6.59 -14.11 0.24
CA GLU A 115 7.20 -13.02 1.03
C GLU A 115 6.45 -11.69 0.88
N SER A 116 5.67 -11.53 -0.18
CA SER A 116 4.84 -10.34 -0.44
C SER A 116 3.41 -10.44 0.12
N HIS A 117 3.14 -11.47 0.93
CA HIS A 117 1.82 -11.74 1.48
C HIS A 117 1.29 -10.59 2.37
N ASN A 118 0.07 -10.12 2.07
CA ASN A 118 -0.59 -9.02 2.74
C ASN A 118 -1.17 -9.44 4.11
N VAL A 119 -0.29 -9.43 5.12
CA VAL A 119 -0.61 -9.79 6.52
C VAL A 119 -1.75 -8.94 7.10
N ASP A 120 -1.88 -7.66 6.73
CA ASP A 120 -2.94 -6.78 7.20
C ASP A 120 -4.31 -7.18 6.65
N LEU A 121 -4.38 -7.65 5.40
CA LEU A 121 -5.60 -8.22 4.83
C LEU A 121 -6.01 -9.49 5.60
N THR A 122 -5.07 -10.41 5.85
CA THR A 122 -5.31 -11.61 6.67
C THR A 122 -5.80 -11.27 8.07
N PHE A 123 -5.21 -10.25 8.71
CA PHE A 123 -5.70 -9.75 9.99
C PHE A 123 -7.16 -9.28 9.88
N GLY A 124 -7.48 -8.48 8.86
CA GLY A 124 -8.84 -7.98 8.60
C GLY A 124 -9.85 -9.11 8.39
N VAL A 125 -9.53 -10.12 7.58
CA VAL A 125 -10.38 -11.29 7.34
C VAL A 125 -10.65 -12.06 8.63
N LEU A 126 -9.60 -12.43 9.37
CA LEU A 126 -9.72 -13.21 10.60
C LEU A 126 -10.45 -12.42 11.70
N PHE A 127 -10.17 -11.12 11.83
CA PHE A 127 -10.81 -10.27 12.82
C PHE A 127 -12.29 -10.08 12.53
N ASN A 128 -12.67 -9.78 11.28
CA ASN A 128 -14.06 -9.68 10.88
C ASN A 128 -14.78 -11.03 11.09
N LEU A 129 -14.19 -12.15 10.69
CA LEU A 129 -14.79 -13.47 10.91
C LEU A 129 -15.01 -13.77 12.41
N ALA A 130 -14.06 -13.42 13.27
CA ALA A 130 -14.21 -13.58 14.72
C ALA A 130 -15.31 -12.67 15.30
N LEU A 131 -15.46 -11.44 14.79
CA LEU A 131 -16.58 -10.56 15.14
C LEU A 131 -17.92 -11.18 14.71
N GLN A 132 -18.06 -11.62 13.46
CA GLN A 132 -19.34 -12.19 12.99
C GLN A 132 -19.70 -13.50 13.69
N TYR A 133 -18.72 -14.34 14.03
CA TYR A 133 -18.98 -15.49 14.92
C TYR A 133 -19.47 -15.05 16.30
N THR A 134 -18.93 -13.96 16.86
CA THR A 134 -19.39 -13.41 18.15
C THR A 134 -20.82 -12.87 18.06
N SER A 135 -21.19 -12.23 16.96
CA SER A 135 -22.54 -11.70 16.69
C SER A 135 -23.59 -12.78 16.44
N ASN A 136 -23.18 -13.95 15.91
CA ASN A 136 -24.03 -15.12 15.68
C ASN A 136 -23.98 -16.14 16.83
N GLU A 137 -23.44 -15.75 18.00
CA GLU A 137 -23.32 -16.59 19.20
C GLU A 137 -22.49 -17.88 19.03
N MET A 138 -21.70 -17.97 17.95
CA MET A 138 -20.78 -19.06 17.64
C MET A 138 -19.48 -18.90 18.44
N TYR A 139 -19.61 -18.94 19.76
CA TYR A 139 -18.57 -18.54 20.71
C TYR A 139 -17.30 -19.42 20.65
N THR A 140 -17.44 -20.71 20.34
CA THR A 140 -16.32 -21.64 20.17
C THR A 140 -15.45 -21.29 18.96
N GLU A 141 -16.06 -21.01 17.83
CA GLU A 141 -15.40 -20.60 16.58
C GLU A 141 -14.81 -19.20 16.71
N ALA A 142 -15.51 -18.28 17.39
CA ALA A 142 -15.00 -16.95 17.70
C ALA A 142 -13.71 -17.04 18.54
N ILE A 143 -13.72 -17.80 19.66
CA ILE A 143 -12.54 -18.02 20.51
C ILE A 143 -11.40 -18.65 19.70
N ALA A 144 -11.65 -19.71 18.93
CA ALA A 144 -10.62 -20.36 18.12
C ALA A 144 -10.00 -19.40 17.09
N THR A 145 -10.81 -18.53 16.48
CA THR A 145 -10.34 -17.53 15.50
C THR A 145 -9.51 -16.44 16.19
N TYR A 146 -9.96 -15.88 17.32
CA TYR A 146 -9.16 -14.95 18.12
C TYR A 146 -7.86 -15.59 18.65
N GLN A 147 -7.87 -16.89 19.00
CA GLN A 147 -6.66 -17.63 19.38
C GLN A 147 -5.66 -17.81 18.22
N ALA A 148 -6.12 -17.88 16.98
CA ALA A 148 -5.23 -17.89 15.82
C ALA A 148 -4.53 -16.53 15.65
N ILE A 149 -5.28 -15.43 15.76
CA ILE A 149 -4.73 -14.06 15.68
C ILE A 149 -3.77 -13.79 16.84
N THR A 150 -4.19 -14.06 18.08
CA THR A 150 -3.39 -13.73 19.29
C THR A 150 -2.09 -14.50 19.44
N ARG A 151 -1.92 -15.64 18.75
CA ARG A 151 -0.67 -16.42 18.75
C ARG A 151 0.31 -16.01 17.64
N ASN A 152 -0.15 -15.32 16.59
CA ASN A 152 0.72 -14.86 15.52
C ASN A 152 1.39 -13.51 15.90
N ARG A 153 2.72 -13.48 15.90
CA ARG A 153 3.51 -12.28 16.23
C ARG A 153 3.52 -11.22 15.12
N MET A 154 3.12 -11.58 13.90
CA MET A 154 3.03 -10.66 12.77
C MET A 154 1.86 -9.67 12.91
N PHE A 155 0.84 -10.00 13.70
CA PHE A 155 -0.33 -9.12 13.88
C PHE A 155 -0.09 -8.09 15.00
N PRO A 156 -0.16 -6.77 14.71
CA PRO A 156 0.02 -5.74 15.71
C PRO A 156 -1.14 -5.75 16.72
N ASN A 157 -0.90 -5.20 17.92
CA ASN A 157 -1.91 -5.01 18.96
C ASN A 157 -2.67 -6.29 19.43
N SER A 158 -2.17 -7.48 19.10
CA SER A 158 -2.87 -8.75 19.33
C SER A 158 -3.29 -8.97 20.79
N ALA A 159 -2.54 -8.45 21.77
CA ALA A 159 -2.91 -8.46 23.18
C ALA A 159 -4.29 -7.82 23.48
N ARG A 160 -4.70 -6.78 22.74
CA ARG A 160 -6.01 -6.12 22.91
C ARG A 160 -7.19 -7.04 22.55
N LEU A 161 -7.00 -7.98 21.62
CA LEU A 161 -8.02 -8.93 21.21
C LEU A 161 -8.37 -9.96 22.30
N LYS A 162 -7.49 -10.14 23.30
CA LYS A 162 -7.82 -10.95 24.49
C LYS A 162 -8.99 -10.38 25.28
N VAL A 163 -9.27 -9.07 25.18
CA VAL A 163 -10.47 -8.47 25.79
C VAL A 163 -11.74 -8.98 25.10
N ASN A 164 -11.73 -9.13 23.77
CA ASN A 164 -12.87 -9.71 23.05
C ASN A 164 -13.12 -11.17 23.46
N MET A 165 -12.05 -11.96 23.64
CA MET A 165 -12.15 -13.31 24.19
C MET A 165 -12.70 -13.30 25.62
N GLY A 166 -12.23 -12.40 26.49
CA GLY A 166 -12.75 -12.23 27.86
C GLY A 166 -14.25 -11.89 27.88
N ASN A 167 -14.70 -11.00 26.98
CA ASN A 167 -16.12 -10.68 26.83
C ASN A 167 -16.95 -11.90 26.39
N ILE A 168 -16.41 -12.78 25.54
CA ILE A 168 -17.05 -14.05 25.18
C ILE A 168 -17.11 -14.99 26.39
N TYR A 169 -16.03 -15.14 27.15
CA TYR A 169 -15.99 -15.96 28.37
C TYR A 169 -17.06 -15.51 29.39
N VAL A 170 -17.24 -14.20 29.58
CA VAL A 170 -18.33 -13.63 30.39
C VAL A 170 -19.70 -13.98 29.80
N LYS A 171 -19.91 -13.84 28.49
CA LYS A 171 -21.19 -14.18 27.83
C LYS A 171 -21.59 -15.66 27.99
N ILE A 172 -20.63 -16.60 27.91
CA ILE A 172 -20.91 -18.03 28.05
C ILE A 172 -21.03 -18.49 29.51
N GLY A 173 -20.98 -17.57 30.49
CA GLY A 173 -21.05 -17.88 31.92
C GLY A 173 -19.82 -18.60 32.48
N GLN A 174 -18.76 -18.77 31.68
CA GLN A 174 -17.48 -19.32 32.12
C GLN A 174 -16.54 -18.18 32.47
N LEU A 175 -16.57 -17.71 33.72
CA LEU A 175 -15.42 -16.97 34.24
C LEU A 175 -14.20 -17.90 34.17
N SER A 176 -13.24 -17.57 33.31
CA SER A 176 -11.98 -18.29 33.23
C SER A 176 -11.21 -18.12 34.54
N GLN A 177 -10.99 -19.24 35.24
CA GLN A 177 -9.95 -19.39 36.27
C GLN A 177 -8.56 -19.33 35.61
#